data_AF-A0A291RHK8-F1
#
_entry.id   AF-A0A291RHK8-F1
#
_cell.length_a   1.000
_cell.length_b   1.000
_cell.length_c   1.000
_cell.angle_alpha   90.00
_cell.angle_beta   90.00
_cell.angle_gamma   90.00
#
_symmetry.space_group_name_H-M   'P 1'
#
loop_
_entity.id
_entity.type
_entity.pdbx_description
1 polymer ?
#
loop_
_entity_poly.entity_id
_entity_poly.type
_entity_poly.pdbx_seq_one_letter_code
_entity_poly.pdbx_strand_id
1 'polypeptide(L)'
;MTTWILIDLGVVLAVFTVVELLWPLRPGRPHARLTDHSVDEASMDDTVWPNGFPHDAPDEPFTVTGALMALQRHGSCPDSCARKTAAAQALRDAHICPSTGVR
;
A
#
# COMPACT_ATOMS: atom_id res chain seq x y z
N MET A 1 -50.23 13.00 -15.93
CA MET A 1 -49.57 11.75 -15.48
C MET A 1 -48.15 11.61 -16.05
N THR A 2 -47.90 11.92 -17.31
CA THR A 2 -46.57 11.82 -17.95
C THR A 2 -45.51 12.80 -17.42
N THR A 3 -45.90 13.99 -16.95
CA THR A 3 -44.97 15.00 -16.42
C THR A 3 -44.31 14.61 -15.10
N TRP A 4 -45.00 13.90 -14.21
CA TRP A 4 -44.44 13.43 -12.93
C TRP A 4 -43.40 12.33 -13.16
N ILE A 5 -43.65 11.42 -14.10
CA ILE A 5 -42.73 10.34 -14.48
C ILE A 5 -41.40 10.89 -15.03
N LEU A 6 -41.46 11.96 -15.83
CA LEU A 6 -40.25 12.59 -16.38
C LEU A 6 -39.42 13.29 -15.30
N ILE A 7 -40.08 13.87 -14.29
CA ILE A 7 -39.41 14.49 -13.14
C ILE A 7 -38.73 13.41 -12.29
N ASP A 8 -39.44 12.33 -11.96
CA ASP A 8 -38.88 11.24 -11.16
C ASP A 8 -37.69 10.57 -11.87
N LEU A 9 -37.80 10.35 -13.19
CA LEU A 9 -36.71 9.78 -13.99
C LEU A 9 -35.49 10.71 -14.05
N GLY A 10 -35.73 12.02 -14.18
CA GLY A 10 -34.67 13.04 -14.15
C GLY A 10 -33.95 13.09 -12.80
N VAL A 11 -34.67 12.95 -11.70
CA VAL A 11 -34.09 12.91 -10.34
C VAL A 11 -33.24 11.65 -10.16
N VAL A 12 -33.71 10.48 -10.59
CA VAL A 12 -32.95 9.22 -10.48
C VAL A 12 -31.66 9.28 -11.30
N LEU A 13 -31.71 9.80 -12.53
CA LEU A 13 -30.53 9.98 -13.38
C LEU A 13 -29.54 10.99 -12.78
N ALA A 14 -30.03 12.10 -12.22
CA ALA A 14 -29.19 13.09 -11.56
C ALA A 14 -28.48 12.50 -10.32
N VAL A 15 -29.20 11.71 -9.50
CA VAL A 15 -28.59 11.03 -8.35
C VAL A 15 -27.53 10.02 -8.80
N PHE A 16 -27.82 9.22 -9.83
CA PHE A 16 -26.87 8.22 -10.34
C PHE A 16 -25.60 8.87 -10.89
N THR A 17 -25.74 9.92 -11.72
CA THR A 17 -24.59 10.65 -12.27
C THR A 17 -23.74 11.33 -11.20
N VAL A 18 -24.37 11.90 -10.16
CA VAL A 18 -23.67 12.45 -9.00
C VAL A 18 -22.95 11.35 -8.22
N VAL A 19 -23.56 10.19 -8.01
CA VAL A 19 -22.93 9.05 -7.31
C VAL A 19 -21.70 8.53 -8.06
N GLU A 20 -21.79 8.35 -9.38
CA GLU A 20 -20.67 7.91 -10.22
C GLU A 20 -19.56 8.96 -10.28
N LEU A 21 -19.91 10.24 -10.39
CA LEU A 21 -18.94 11.34 -10.46
C LEU A 21 -18.21 11.57 -9.12
N LEU A 22 -18.89 11.33 -8.00
CA LEU A 22 -18.29 11.40 -6.66
C LEU A 22 -17.63 10.09 -6.21
N TRP A 23 -17.76 8.99 -6.97
CA TRP A 23 -17.08 7.73 -6.69
C TRP A 23 -15.56 7.86 -6.50
N PRO A 24 -14.79 8.52 -7.39
CA PRO A 24 -13.33 8.67 -7.23
C PRO A 24 -12.92 9.59 -6.08
N LEU A 25 -13.84 10.42 -5.56
CA LEU A 25 -13.60 11.33 -4.45
C LEU A 25 -13.98 10.71 -3.09
N ARG A 26 -14.44 9.46 -3.07
CA ARG A 26 -14.73 8.79 -1.81
C ARG A 26 -13.41 8.63 -1.04
N PRO A 27 -13.28 9.23 0.16
CA PRO A 27 -12.13 9.00 1.01
C PRO A 27 -12.01 7.49 1.22
N GLY A 28 -10.81 6.96 1.00
CA GLY A 28 -10.52 5.54 1.18
C GLY A 28 -11.12 5.07 2.50
N ARG A 29 -11.88 3.98 2.45
CA ARG A 29 -12.45 3.37 3.67
C ARG A 29 -11.30 3.25 4.68
N PRO A 30 -11.47 3.73 5.93
CA PRO A 30 -10.51 3.37 6.96
C PRO A 30 -10.46 1.85 6.95
N HIS A 31 -9.28 1.29 6.65
CA HIS A 31 -9.07 -0.14 6.73
C HIS A 31 -9.52 -0.52 8.13
N ALA A 32 -10.68 -1.17 8.21
CA ALA A 32 -11.14 -1.78 9.44
C ALA A 32 -9.96 -2.63 9.87
N ARG A 33 -9.34 -2.22 10.98
CA ARG A 33 -8.27 -2.94 11.64
C ARG A 33 -8.86 -4.32 11.88
N LEU A 34 -8.51 -5.26 10.99
CA LEU A 34 -8.77 -6.68 11.19
C LEU A 34 -8.12 -6.97 12.53
N THR A 35 -8.98 -7.15 13.52
CA THR A 35 -8.62 -7.64 14.84
C THR A 35 -7.94 -8.96 14.61
N ASP A 36 -6.63 -8.98 14.87
CA ASP A 36 -6.00 -10.00 15.67
C ASP A 36 -6.56 -11.41 15.44
N HIS A 37 -6.24 -11.95 14.26
CA HIS A 37 -5.87 -13.35 14.24
C HIS A 37 -4.38 -13.37 14.48
N SER A 38 -4.02 -13.49 15.76
CA SER A 38 -2.82 -14.16 16.21
C SER A 38 -2.67 -15.42 15.35
N VAL A 39 -1.89 -15.31 14.29
CA VAL A 39 -1.02 -16.41 13.92
C VAL A 39 -0.36 -16.75 15.25
N ASP A 40 -0.55 -17.97 15.74
CA ASP A 40 0.48 -18.56 16.59
C ASP A 40 1.74 -18.46 15.73
N GLU A 41 2.41 -17.30 15.82
CA GLU A 41 3.83 -17.16 15.70
C GLU A 41 4.32 -18.21 16.69
N ALA A 42 4.43 -19.45 16.20
CA ALA A 42 5.52 -20.29 16.55
C ALA A 42 6.70 -19.33 16.47
N SER A 43 7.05 -18.78 17.62
CA SER A 43 8.11 -17.81 17.84
C SER A 43 9.17 -18.18 16.83
N MET A 44 9.26 -17.43 15.73
CA MET A 44 10.29 -17.72 14.75
C MET A 44 11.55 -17.62 15.59
N ASP A 45 12.27 -18.73 15.68
CA ASP A 45 13.39 -18.82 16.59
C ASP A 45 14.42 -17.80 16.11
N ASP A 46 14.42 -16.62 16.74
CA ASP A 46 15.28 -15.50 16.37
C ASP A 46 16.75 -15.85 16.59
N THR A 47 17.06 -17.01 17.19
CA THR A 47 18.43 -17.56 17.25
C THR A 47 18.91 -18.16 15.94
N VAL A 48 18.01 -18.46 14.99
CA VAL A 48 18.35 -18.91 13.62
C VAL A 48 18.92 -17.76 12.79
N TRP A 49 18.56 -16.53 13.11
CA TRP A 49 18.94 -15.36 12.34
C TRP A 49 20.02 -14.55 13.07
N PRO A 50 21.13 -14.19 12.40
CA PRO A 50 22.16 -13.36 13.02
C PRO A 50 21.58 -12.06 13.59
N ASN A 51 22.10 -11.60 14.74
CA ASN A 51 21.78 -10.26 15.26
C ASN A 51 22.06 -9.21 14.18
N GLY A 52 21.00 -8.53 13.70
CA GLY A 52 21.08 -7.60 12.55
C GLY A 52 20.23 -8.03 11.35
N PHE A 53 19.78 -9.28 11.31
CA PHE A 53 18.83 -9.78 10.33
C PHE A 53 17.39 -9.37 10.75
N PRO A 54 16.60 -8.67 9.92
CA PRO A 54 16.74 -8.42 8.48
C PRO A 54 17.12 -6.96 8.14
N HIS A 55 17.85 -6.25 8.99
CA HIS A 55 18.23 -4.83 8.79
C HIS A 55 19.54 -4.64 8.00
N ASP A 56 20.35 -5.70 7.87
CA ASP A 56 21.56 -5.70 7.04
C ASP A 56 21.25 -5.50 5.56
N ALA A 57 22.13 -4.76 4.88
CA ALA A 57 22.06 -4.63 3.42
C ALA A 57 22.26 -6.01 2.77
N PRO A 58 21.56 -6.29 1.66
CA PRO A 58 21.80 -7.51 0.91
C PRO A 58 23.18 -7.46 0.23
N ASP A 59 23.79 -8.63 0.04
CA ASP A 59 25.06 -8.76 -0.69
C ASP A 59 24.90 -8.38 -2.17
N GLU A 60 23.72 -8.64 -2.73
CA GLU A 60 23.36 -8.32 -4.11
C GLU A 60 22.28 -7.23 -4.16
N PRO A 61 22.27 -6.39 -5.22
CA PRO A 61 21.23 -5.39 -5.40
C PRO A 61 19.83 -6.02 -5.43
N PHE A 62 18.85 -5.32 -4.85
CA PHE A 62 17.46 -5.75 -4.97
C PHE A 62 16.98 -5.71 -6.42
N THR A 63 16.13 -6.69 -6.77
CA THR A 63 15.21 -6.52 -7.90
C THR A 63 14.22 -5.40 -7.58
N VAL A 64 13.61 -4.78 -8.59
CA VAL A 64 12.61 -3.71 -8.41
C VAL A 64 11.48 -4.14 -7.46
N THR A 65 10.93 -5.34 -7.67
CA THR A 65 9.84 -5.88 -6.83
C THR A 65 10.32 -6.17 -5.41
N GLY A 66 11.53 -6.72 -5.26
CA GLY A 66 12.16 -6.93 -3.95
C GLY A 66 12.38 -5.63 -3.19
N ALA A 67 12.80 -4.56 -3.89
CA ALA A 67 13.02 -3.25 -3.32
C ALA A 67 11.72 -2.58 -2.85
N LEU A 68 10.63 -2.67 -3.63
CA LEU A 68 9.32 -2.18 -3.22
C LEU A 68 8.80 -2.91 -1.97
N MET A 69 8.90 -4.25 -1.94
CA MET A 69 8.50 -5.03 -0.76
C MET A 69 9.38 -4.72 0.46
N ALA A 70 10.67 -4.52 0.27
CA ALA A 70 11.58 -4.14 1.35
C ALA A 70 11.21 -2.77 1.93
N LEU A 71 10.91 -1.76 1.09
CA LEU A 71 10.45 -0.45 1.59
C LEU A 71 9.10 -0.52 2.31
N GLN A 72 8.19 -1.41 1.89
CA GLN A 72 6.93 -1.64 2.59
C GLN A 72 7.16 -2.26 3.98
N ARG A 73 7.97 -3.33 4.07
CA ARG A 73 8.27 -4.00 5.35
C ARG A 73 9.08 -3.12 6.30
N HIS A 74 9.99 -2.31 5.76
CA HIS A 74 10.84 -1.40 6.52
C HIS A 74 10.29 0.03 6.58
N GLY A 75 8.98 0.22 6.36
CA GLY A 75 8.35 1.54 6.45
C GLY A 75 8.45 2.17 7.84
N SER A 76 8.44 1.34 8.89
CA SER A 76 8.62 1.74 10.30
C SER A 76 10.09 1.82 10.73
N CYS A 77 11.03 1.37 9.90
CA CYS A 77 12.45 1.42 10.24
C CYS A 77 13.02 2.84 10.14
N PRO A 78 14.01 3.18 10.99
CA PRO A 78 14.72 4.44 10.88
C PRO A 78 15.41 4.54 9.52
N ASP A 79 15.67 5.77 9.06
CA ASP A 79 16.34 6.00 7.78
C ASP A 79 17.78 5.48 7.74
N SER A 80 18.39 5.21 8.89
CA SER A 80 19.69 4.55 9.02
C SER A 80 19.67 3.03 8.77
N CYS A 81 18.49 2.43 8.51
CA CYS A 81 18.39 1.02 8.18
C CYS A 81 19.10 0.73 6.85
N ALA A 82 20.15 -0.10 6.90
CA ALA A 82 20.99 -0.41 5.73
C ALA A 82 20.16 -1.10 4.63
N ARG A 83 19.26 -2.02 5.01
CA ARG A 83 18.35 -2.65 4.05
C ARG A 83 17.36 -1.68 3.39
N LYS A 84 16.77 -0.75 4.15
CA LYS A 84 15.87 0.28 3.62
C LYS A 84 16.60 1.17 2.62
N THR A 85 17.84 1.53 2.94
CA THR A 85 18.71 2.35 2.09
C THR A 85 19.08 1.62 0.79
N ALA A 86 19.46 0.35 0.87
CA ALA A 86 19.77 -0.49 -0.29
C ALA A 86 18.56 -0.67 -1.22
N ALA A 87 17.36 -0.87 -0.65
CA ALA A 87 16.11 -0.94 -1.42
C ALA A 87 15.79 0.38 -2.14
N ALA A 88 15.92 1.51 -1.43
CA ALA A 88 15.74 2.82 -2.05
C ALA A 88 16.75 3.09 -3.16
N GLN A 89 18.00 2.63 -3.00
CA GLN A 89 19.03 2.75 -4.02
C GLN A 89 18.70 1.93 -5.28
N ALA A 90 18.30 0.66 -5.13
CA ALA A 90 17.91 -0.18 -6.26
C ALA A 90 16.76 0.43 -7.09
N LEU A 91 15.79 1.09 -6.43
CA LEU A 91 14.73 1.80 -7.15
C LEU A 91 15.23 3.06 -7.88
N ARG A 92 16.16 3.82 -7.27
CA ARG A 92 16.79 4.96 -7.93
C ARG A 92 17.58 4.54 -9.17
N ASP A 93 18.35 3.46 -9.06
CA ASP A 93 19.15 2.91 -10.16
C ASP A 93 18.25 2.40 -11.29
N ALA A 94 17.06 1.89 -10.95
CA ALA A 94 16.02 1.52 -11.92
C ALA A 94 15.16 2.72 -12.41
N HIS A 95 15.43 3.94 -11.95
CA HIS A 95 14.64 5.15 -12.23
C HIS A 95 13.16 5.05 -11.84
N ILE A 96 12.85 4.34 -10.75
CA ILE A 96 11.50 4.16 -10.21
C ILE A 96 11.34 4.98 -8.93
N CYS A 97 10.31 5.84 -8.88
CA CYS A 97 9.97 6.59 -7.67
C CYS A 97 9.08 5.74 -6.74
N PRO A 98 9.46 5.50 -5.48
CA PRO A 98 8.63 4.72 -4.55
C PRO A 98 7.32 5.41 -4.15
N SER A 99 7.15 6.70 -4.43
CA SER A 99 5.89 7.44 -4.23
C SER A 99 4.86 7.23 -5.34
N THR A 100 5.23 6.59 -6.46
CA THR A 100 4.29 6.28 -7.54
C THR A 100 3.73 4.87 -7.37
N GLY A 101 2.92 4.67 -6.34
CA GLY A 101 1.64 4.02 -6.63
C GLY A 101 0.93 4.95 -7.63
N VAL A 102 0.46 4.42 -8.75
CA VAL A 102 -0.16 5.15 -9.87
C VAL A 102 -1.00 6.33 -9.36
N ARG A 103 -0.72 7.52 -9.91
CA ARG A 103 -1.36 8.81 -9.59
C ARG A 103 -2.88 8.75 -9.67
#